data_AF-A0A453CB77-F1
#
_entry.id   AF-A0A453CB77-F1
#
_cell.length_a   1.000
_cell.length_b   1.000
_cell.length_c   1.000
_cell.angle_alpha   90.00
_cell.angle_beta   90.00
_cell.angle_gamma   90.00
#
_symmetry.space_group_name_H-M   'P 1'
#
loop_
_entity.id
_entity.type
_entity.pdbx_description
1 polymer ?
#
loop_
_entity_poly.entity_id
_entity_poly.type
_entity_poly.pdbx_seq_one_letter_code
_entity_poly.pdbx_strand_id
1 'polypeptide(L)'
;MADGVLPAALTVAFLLLLGTISAAHGQLQTGFYSDSCPGAEDIVTAAVQEAAASDATILPALVRLQFHDCFVRGCDASVLITSAGSAAEVNNNKHQGLRGLDVVDRAKAELEEQCPGVVSCADIIALAARDAIAMVRTSC
;
A
#
# COMPACT_ATOMS: atom_id res chain seq x y z
N MET A 1 31.51 40.19 29.71
CA MET A 1 30.74 40.50 28.47
C MET A 1 30.53 39.28 27.57
N ALA A 2 31.04 38.08 27.92
CA ALA A 2 30.88 36.86 27.12
C ALA A 2 29.73 35.95 27.62
N ASP A 3 29.24 36.16 28.85
CA ASP A 3 28.34 35.24 29.55
C ASP A 3 26.90 35.27 29.04
N GLY A 4 26.49 36.37 28.38
CA GLY A 4 25.16 36.54 27.79
C GLY A 4 25.02 36.07 26.33
N VAL A 5 26.14 35.80 25.65
CA VAL A 5 26.15 35.41 24.22
C VAL A 5 25.86 33.92 24.06
N LEU A 6 26.31 33.10 25.01
CA LEU A 6 26.10 31.65 25.02
C LEU A 6 24.61 31.23 25.13
N PRO A 7 23.78 31.79 26.05
CA PRO A 7 22.36 31.45 26.11
C PRO A 7 21.56 31.98 24.91
N ALA A 8 21.95 33.14 24.35
CA ALA A 8 21.34 33.69 23.15
C ALA A 8 21.64 32.81 21.91
N ALA A 9 22.86 32.32 21.77
CA ALA A 9 23.22 31.39 20.70
C ALA A 9 22.47 30.05 20.81
N LEU A 10 22.33 29.52 22.03
CA LEU A 10 21.61 28.26 22.30
C LEU A 10 20.11 28.37 22.00
N THR A 11 19.49 29.49 22.37
CA THR A 11 18.07 29.75 22.07
C THR A 11 17.81 29.93 20.58
N VAL A 12 18.67 30.66 19.86
CA VAL A 12 18.59 30.79 18.41
C VAL A 12 18.79 29.44 17.71
N ALA A 13 19.76 28.64 18.14
CA ALA A 13 19.98 27.29 17.60
C ALA A 13 18.76 26.37 17.83
N PHE A 14 18.13 26.44 19.00
CA PHE A 14 16.92 25.67 19.32
C PHE A 14 15.72 26.07 18.45
N LEU A 15 15.52 27.37 18.22
CA LEU A 15 14.46 27.88 17.33
C LEU A 15 14.69 27.49 15.86
N LEU A 16 15.95 27.49 15.40
CA LEU A 16 16.31 27.01 14.06
C LEU A 16 16.06 25.51 13.91
N LEU A 17 16.35 24.70 14.95
CA LEU A 17 16.05 23.27 14.98
C LEU A 17 14.53 22.99 14.91
N LEU A 18 13.71 23.75 15.64
CA LEU A 18 12.24 23.64 15.59
C LEU A 18 11.67 23.93 14.20
N GLY A 19 12.28 24.86 13.44
CA GLY A 19 11.87 25.19 12.08
C GLY A 19 12.18 24.12 11.01
N THR A 20 12.97 23.09 11.35
CA THR A 20 13.28 21.97 10.46
C THR A 20 12.37 20.76 10.64
N ILE A 21 11.46 20.81 11.62
CA ILE A 21 10.45 19.76 11.83
C ILE A 21 9.39 19.92 10.73
N SER A 22 9.66 19.30 9.58
CA SER A 22 8.64 19.13 8.56
C SER A 22 7.60 18.16 9.11
N ALA A 23 6.37 18.63 9.34
CA ALA A 23 5.27 17.74 9.63
C ALA A 23 5.03 16.87 8.39
N ALA A 24 5.31 15.58 8.50
CA ALA A 24 4.92 14.63 7.47
C ALA A 24 3.39 14.57 7.44
N HIS A 25 2.77 15.27 6.49
CA HIS A 25 1.34 15.11 6.21
C HIS A 25 1.15 13.80 5.44
N GLY A 26 0.79 12.73 6.16
CA GLY A 26 0.21 11.56 5.52
C GLY A 26 -1.17 11.92 4.99
N GLN A 27 -1.36 11.87 3.67
CA GLN A 27 -2.66 12.13 3.02
C GLN A 27 -3.61 10.92 3.03
N LEU A 28 -3.14 9.79 3.59
CA LEU A 28 -3.90 8.56 3.74
C LEU A 28 -4.89 8.66 4.91
N GLN A 29 -6.08 8.11 4.74
CA GLN A 29 -7.13 8.04 5.76
C GLN A 29 -7.89 6.72 5.65
N THR A 30 -8.33 6.18 6.79
CA THR A 30 -9.27 5.06 6.82
C THR A 30 -10.62 5.51 6.27
N GLY A 31 -11.25 4.70 5.42
CA GLY A 31 -12.51 5.09 4.78
C GLY A 31 -12.34 6.19 3.72
N PHE A 32 -11.17 6.30 3.08
CA PHE A 32 -10.95 7.26 1.98
C PHE A 32 -12.02 7.16 0.88
N TYR A 33 -12.53 5.95 0.64
CA TYR A 33 -13.53 5.65 -0.38
C TYR A 33 -14.97 5.67 0.13
N SER A 34 -15.23 5.97 1.41
CA SER A 34 -16.57 5.84 2.00
C SER A 34 -17.65 6.69 1.30
N ASP A 35 -17.28 7.83 0.72
CA ASP A 35 -18.23 8.69 -0.02
C ASP A 35 -18.21 8.44 -1.53
N SER A 36 -17.04 8.09 -2.10
CA SER A 36 -16.83 7.99 -3.55
C SER A 36 -17.06 6.58 -4.11
N CYS A 37 -16.80 5.54 -3.31
CA CYS A 37 -17.06 4.15 -3.63
C CYS A 37 -17.32 3.34 -2.35
N PRO A 38 -18.52 3.44 -1.75
CA PRO A 38 -18.81 2.86 -0.43
C PRO A 38 -18.61 1.34 -0.34
N GLY A 39 -18.71 0.61 -1.46
CA GLY A 39 -18.50 -0.83 -1.53
C GLY A 39 -17.05 -1.26 -1.77
N ALA A 40 -16.10 -0.33 -1.85
CA ALA A 40 -14.74 -0.63 -2.30
C ALA A 40 -14.05 -1.71 -1.46
N GLU A 41 -14.10 -1.58 -0.13
CA GLU A 41 -13.44 -2.54 0.77
C GLU A 41 -14.12 -3.92 0.75
N ASP A 42 -15.44 -3.96 0.60
CA ASP A 42 -16.22 -5.20 0.54
C ASP A 42 -15.94 -5.98 -0.75
N ILE A 43 -15.82 -5.28 -1.89
CA ILE A 43 -15.48 -5.87 -3.18
C ILE A 43 -14.09 -6.51 -3.13
N VAL A 44 -13.10 -5.80 -2.58
CA VAL A 44 -11.75 -6.36 -2.41
C VAL A 44 -11.77 -7.56 -1.47
N THR A 45 -12.50 -7.46 -0.35
CA THR A 45 -12.66 -8.56 0.60
C THR A 45 -13.25 -9.80 -0.07
N ALA A 46 -14.31 -9.65 -0.86
CA ALA A 46 -14.95 -10.75 -1.60
C ALA A 46 -13.99 -11.40 -2.60
N ALA A 47 -13.18 -10.58 -3.29
CA ALA A 47 -12.15 -11.10 -4.18
C ALA A 47 -11.14 -11.96 -3.42
N VAL A 48 -10.62 -11.49 -2.28
CA VAL A 48 -9.67 -12.29 -1.48
C VAL A 48 -10.32 -13.58 -0.96
N GLN A 49 -11.57 -13.53 -0.49
CA GLN A 49 -12.30 -14.71 0.00
C GLN A 49 -12.45 -15.79 -1.08
N GLU A 50 -12.88 -15.41 -2.28
CA GLU A 50 -13.06 -16.36 -3.38
C GLU A 50 -11.73 -17.01 -3.81
N ALA A 51 -10.67 -16.21 -3.87
CA ALA A 51 -9.34 -16.72 -4.18
C ALA A 51 -8.85 -17.69 -3.10
N ALA A 52 -9.05 -17.35 -1.82
CA ALA A 52 -8.65 -18.17 -0.69
C ALA A 52 -9.46 -19.47 -0.57
N ALA A 53 -10.74 -19.43 -0.95
CA ALA A 53 -11.59 -20.62 -1.03
C ALA A 53 -11.08 -21.62 -2.08
N SER A 54 -10.49 -21.12 -3.17
CA SER A 54 -9.89 -21.94 -4.22
C SER A 54 -8.48 -22.42 -3.86
N ASP A 55 -7.65 -21.54 -3.28
CA ASP A 55 -6.30 -21.82 -2.83
C ASP A 55 -5.91 -20.94 -1.63
N ALA A 56 -5.93 -21.52 -0.43
CA ALA A 56 -5.59 -20.81 0.81
C ALA A 56 -4.14 -20.26 0.83
N THR A 57 -3.24 -20.76 -0.01
CA THR A 57 -1.87 -20.24 -0.11
C THR A 57 -1.81 -18.84 -0.76
N ILE A 58 -2.92 -18.35 -1.32
CA ILE A 58 -3.01 -16.98 -1.82
C ILE A 58 -2.91 -15.94 -0.69
N LEU A 59 -3.36 -16.28 0.53
CA LEU A 59 -3.35 -15.34 1.66
C LEU A 59 -1.93 -14.82 1.97
N PRO A 60 -0.93 -15.67 2.25
CA PRO A 60 0.45 -15.19 2.42
C PRO A 60 1.05 -14.60 1.14
N ALA A 61 0.56 -14.99 -0.05
CA ALA A 61 1.04 -14.43 -1.31
C ALA A 61 0.63 -12.96 -1.49
N LEU A 62 -0.60 -12.58 -1.09
CA LEU A 62 -1.08 -11.20 -1.15
C LEU A 62 -0.31 -10.29 -0.18
N VAL A 63 0.03 -10.79 1.01
CA VAL A 63 0.91 -10.07 1.95
C VAL A 63 2.30 -9.87 1.32
N ARG A 64 2.84 -10.89 0.65
CA ARG A 64 4.10 -10.78 -0.08
C ARG A 64 4.01 -9.80 -1.25
N LEU A 65 2.88 -9.73 -1.95
CA LEU A 65 2.66 -8.78 -3.04
C LEU A 65 2.75 -7.33 -2.54
N GLN A 66 2.06 -6.99 -1.45
CA GLN A 66 2.16 -5.67 -0.80
C GLN A 66 3.59 -5.34 -0.39
N PHE A 67 4.29 -6.31 0.21
CA PHE A 67 5.70 -6.12 0.57
C PHE A 67 6.56 -5.78 -0.66
N HIS A 68 6.40 -6.52 -1.75
CA HIS A 68 7.19 -6.31 -2.96
C HIS A 68 6.89 -4.96 -3.62
N ASP A 69 5.64 -4.53 -3.65
CA ASP A 69 5.26 -3.20 -4.14
C ASP A 69 5.93 -2.12 -3.30
N CYS A 70 5.66 -2.09 -1.99
CA CYS A 70 6.16 -1.04 -1.11
C CYS A 70 7.69 -1.00 -0.97
N PHE A 71 8.38 -2.14 -1.09
CA PHE A 71 9.83 -2.19 -0.90
C PHE A 71 10.61 -1.59 -2.07
N VAL A 72 10.00 -1.54 -3.26
CA VAL A 72 10.63 -0.98 -4.46
C VAL A 72 9.92 0.33 -4.78
N ARG A 73 10.58 1.46 -4.50
CA ARG A 73 10.11 2.82 -4.86
C ARG A 73 8.80 3.30 -4.21
N GLY A 74 8.08 2.45 -3.49
CA GLY A 74 6.92 2.82 -2.67
C GLY A 74 5.68 2.00 -3.01
N CYS A 75 4.61 2.18 -2.24
CA CYS A 75 3.35 1.47 -2.48
C CYS A 75 2.56 2.17 -3.60
N ASP A 76 2.99 1.97 -4.85
CA ASP A 76 2.49 2.69 -6.03
C ASP A 76 1.94 1.77 -7.13
N ALA A 77 1.78 0.46 -6.83
CA ALA A 77 1.37 -0.58 -7.76
C ALA A 77 2.29 -0.76 -8.98
N SER A 78 3.53 -0.25 -8.93
CA SER A 78 4.50 -0.43 -10.01
C SER A 78 4.83 -1.91 -10.28
N VAL A 79 4.65 -2.78 -9.27
CA VAL A 79 4.79 -4.24 -9.40
C VAL A 79 3.78 -4.87 -10.37
N LEU A 80 2.68 -4.18 -10.70
CA LEU A 80 1.67 -4.67 -11.64
C LEU A 80 1.98 -4.30 -13.10
N ILE A 81 2.91 -3.38 -13.34
CA ILE A 81 3.17 -2.85 -14.67
C ILE A 81 4.06 -3.81 -15.46
N THR A 82 3.48 -4.43 -16.49
CA THR A 82 4.24 -5.21 -17.48
C THR A 82 4.86 -4.30 -18.54
N SER A 83 6.03 -4.66 -19.07
CA SER A 83 6.61 -3.99 -20.23
C SER A 83 7.01 -5.03 -21.28
N ALA A 84 7.07 -4.63 -22.55
CA ALA A 84 7.43 -5.51 -23.66
C ALA A 84 8.91 -6.01 -23.61
N GLY A 85 9.68 -5.64 -22.59
CA GLY A 85 11.05 -6.10 -22.33
C GLY A 85 11.32 -6.40 -20.86
N SER A 86 12.56 -6.69 -20.48
CA SER A 86 12.94 -7.02 -19.09
C SER A 86 12.99 -5.83 -18.13
N ALA A 87 12.52 -4.64 -18.55
CA ALA A 87 12.60 -3.39 -17.78
C ALA A 87 11.48 -3.26 -16.73
N ALA A 88 10.40 -4.03 -16.88
CA ALA A 88 9.31 -4.04 -15.92
C ALA A 88 9.68 -4.81 -14.66
N GLU A 89 9.16 -4.34 -13.54
CA GLU A 89 9.06 -5.08 -12.28
C GLU A 89 8.07 -6.26 -12.37
N VAL A 90 7.92 -6.89 -13.53
CA VAL A 90 7.28 -8.19 -13.66
C VAL A 90 8.24 -9.17 -14.32
N ASN A 91 9.24 -8.65 -15.04
CA ASN A 91 10.11 -9.39 -15.94
C ASN A 91 11.54 -9.56 -15.40
N ASN A 92 11.82 -9.11 -14.18
CA ASN A 92 13.12 -9.33 -13.55
C ASN A 92 13.14 -10.65 -12.75
N ASN A 93 14.35 -11.20 -12.56
CA ASN A 93 14.56 -12.49 -11.90
C ASN A 93 14.06 -12.55 -10.44
N LYS A 94 13.73 -11.41 -9.82
CA LYS A 94 13.15 -11.30 -8.46
C LYS A 94 11.62 -11.38 -8.45
N HIS A 95 10.94 -11.27 -9.59
CA HIS A 95 9.49 -11.55 -9.74
C HIS A 95 9.17 -13.03 -9.93
N GLN A 96 10.18 -13.90 -9.98
CA GLN A 96 9.99 -15.35 -10.06
C GLN A 96 9.14 -15.83 -8.87
N GLY A 97 7.83 -15.94 -9.08
CA GLY A 97 6.86 -16.45 -8.11
C GLY A 97 6.03 -15.42 -7.34
N LEU A 98 5.94 -14.15 -7.78
CA LEU A 98 4.88 -13.26 -7.28
C LEU A 98 3.51 -13.75 -7.79
N ARG A 99 2.54 -13.85 -6.88
CA ARG A 99 1.19 -14.38 -7.11
C ARG A 99 0.17 -13.39 -6.54
N GLY A 100 -1.10 -13.52 -6.95
CA GLY A 100 -2.18 -12.67 -6.46
C GLY A 100 -2.47 -11.45 -7.34
N LEU A 101 -1.76 -11.30 -8.48
CA LEU A 101 -2.05 -10.26 -9.47
C LEU A 101 -3.46 -10.44 -10.05
N ASP A 102 -3.87 -11.69 -10.26
CA ASP A 102 -5.20 -12.08 -10.70
C ASP A 102 -6.31 -11.68 -9.71
N VAL A 103 -6.01 -11.69 -8.40
CA VAL A 103 -6.94 -11.22 -7.37
C VAL A 103 -7.11 -9.70 -7.46
N VAL A 104 -6.01 -8.98 -7.68
CA VAL A 104 -6.02 -7.51 -7.87
C VAL A 104 -6.77 -7.14 -9.14
N ASP A 105 -6.51 -7.83 -10.26
CA ASP A 105 -7.18 -7.58 -11.55
C ASP A 105 -8.69 -7.83 -11.45
N ARG A 106 -9.11 -8.91 -10.79
CA ARG A 106 -10.53 -9.21 -10.60
C ARG A 106 -11.22 -8.19 -9.71
N ALA A 107 -10.61 -7.81 -8.59
CA ALA A 107 -11.15 -6.76 -7.73
C ALA A 107 -11.24 -5.43 -8.49
N LYS A 108 -10.20 -5.09 -9.28
CA LYS A 108 -10.17 -3.87 -10.08
C LYS A 108 -11.28 -3.85 -11.14
N ALA A 109 -11.51 -4.97 -11.84
CA ALA A 109 -12.57 -5.08 -12.83
C ALA A 109 -13.94 -4.78 -12.21
N GLU A 110 -14.27 -5.42 -11.08
CA GLU A 110 -15.53 -5.19 -10.36
C GLU A 110 -15.65 -3.74 -9.86
N LEU A 111 -14.56 -3.18 -9.33
CA LEU A 111 -14.53 -1.78 -8.88
C LEU A 111 -14.73 -0.79 -10.03
N GLU A 112 -14.18 -1.06 -11.22
CA GLU A 112 -14.38 -0.21 -12.39
C GLU A 112 -15.80 -0.29 -12.96
N GLU A 113 -16.52 -1.39 -12.74
CA GLU A 113 -17.94 -1.48 -13.07
C GLU A 113 -18.80 -0.63 -12.14
N GLN A 114 -18.43 -0.52 -10.85
CA GLN A 114 -19.21 0.20 -9.84
C GLN A 114 -18.82 1.67 -9.69
N CYS A 115 -17.53 1.98 -9.72
CA CYS A 115 -16.97 3.31 -9.47
C CYS A 115 -15.74 3.58 -10.37
N PRO A 116 -15.97 3.87 -11.67
CA PRO A 116 -14.90 4.00 -12.66
C PRO A 116 -13.84 5.04 -12.29
N GLY A 117 -12.57 4.65 -12.34
CA GLY A 117 -11.43 5.53 -12.11
C GLY A 117 -11.27 6.05 -10.67
N VAL A 118 -11.99 5.47 -9.70
CA VAL A 118 -11.97 5.94 -8.30
C VAL A 118 -10.90 5.23 -7.47
N VAL A 119 -10.94 3.90 -7.42
CA VAL A 119 -10.08 3.12 -6.50
C VAL A 119 -8.74 2.79 -7.15
N SER A 120 -7.64 3.15 -6.50
CA SER A 120 -6.29 2.91 -7.02
C SER A 120 -5.88 1.44 -6.91
N CYS A 121 -5.03 0.95 -7.83
CA CYS A 121 -4.50 -0.42 -7.72
C CYS A 121 -3.63 -0.61 -6.48
N ALA A 122 -2.91 0.43 -6.05
CA ALA A 122 -2.08 0.39 -4.85
C ALA A 122 -2.93 0.13 -3.59
N ASP A 123 -4.09 0.78 -3.50
CA ASP A 123 -5.02 0.56 -2.39
C ASP A 123 -5.67 -0.83 -2.46
N ILE A 124 -5.93 -1.38 -3.66
CA ILE A 124 -6.41 -2.76 -3.80
C ILE A 124 -5.38 -3.74 -3.23
N ILE A 125 -4.09 -3.57 -3.51
CA ILE A 125 -3.03 -4.45 -2.95
C ILE A 125 -3.00 -4.31 -1.41
N ALA A 126 -3.09 -3.08 -0.89
CA ALA A 126 -3.06 -2.84 0.54
C ALA A 126 -4.28 -3.44 1.27
N LEU A 127 -5.48 -3.25 0.73
CA LEU A 127 -6.73 -3.84 1.22
C LEU A 127 -6.69 -5.36 1.15
N ALA A 128 -6.22 -5.93 0.04
CA ALA A 128 -6.12 -7.38 -0.13
C ALA A 128 -5.15 -8.02 0.88
N ALA A 129 -4.01 -7.37 1.18
CA ALA A 129 -3.07 -7.84 2.19
C ALA A 129 -3.65 -7.77 3.61
N ARG A 130 -4.39 -6.72 3.94
CA ARG A 130 -5.12 -6.59 5.22
C ARG A 130 -6.13 -7.73 5.38
N ASP A 131 -6.94 -7.96 4.35
CA ASP A 131 -7.99 -8.98 4.36
C ASP A 131 -7.38 -10.37 4.45
N ALA A 132 -6.25 -10.59 3.78
CA ALA A 132 -5.52 -11.85 3.88
C ALA A 132 -5.07 -12.14 5.31
N ILE A 133 -4.50 -11.15 6.02
CA ILE A 133 -4.09 -11.30 7.43
C ILE A 133 -5.29 -11.60 8.32
N ALA A 134 -6.42 -10.90 8.12
CA ALA A 134 -7.64 -11.12 8.89
C ALA A 134 -8.22 -12.54 8.71
N MET A 135 -7.99 -13.15 7.54
CA MET A 135 -8.44 -14.51 7.21
C MET A 135 -7.51 -15.61 7.71
N VAL A 136 -6.21 -15.34 7.91
CA VAL A 136 -5.26 -16.27 8.54
C VAL A 136 -5.54 -16.33 10.04
N ARG A 137 -6.66 -16.96 10.41
CA ARG A 137 -6.99 -17.27 11.80
C ARG A 137 -6.29 -18.56 12.21
N THR A 138 -5.09 -18.43 12.76
CA THR A 138 -4.55 -19.41 13.69
C THR A 138 -4.55 -18.78 15.08
N SER A 139 -5.42 -19.27 15.97
CA SER A 139 -5.23 -19.06 17.41
C SER A 139 -3.85 -19.58 17.77
N CYS A 140 -2.94 -18.69 18.13
CA CYS A 140 -1.67 -19.06 18.76
C CYS A 140 -1.92 -19.60 20.18
#